data_AF-A0A916ZFX3-F1
#
_entry.id   AF-A0A916ZFX3-F1
#
_cell.length_a   1.000
_cell.length_b   1.000
_cell.length_c   1.000
_cell.angle_alpha   90.00
_cell.angle_beta   90.00
_cell.angle_gamma   90.00
#
_symmetry.space_group_name_H-M   'P 1'
#
loop_
_entity.id
_entity.type
_entity.pdbx_description
1 polymer ?
#
loop_
_entity_poly.entity_id
_entity_poly.type
_entity_poly.pdbx_seq_one_letter_code
_entity_poly.pdbx_strand_id
1 'polypeptide(L)' 'MSRLIWTPAALADVERLHRFLNSRDREAAKRAVRAIRAGVRILAEQPRIGRAIDDDEPDFREWLIRFGGSG' A
#
# COMPACT_ATOMS: atom_id res chain seq x y z
N MET A 1 -13.67 -5.86 -13.80
CA MET A 1 -12.53 -5.62 -12.89
C MET A 1 -12.14 -4.15 -13.00
N SER A 2 -11.90 -3.49 -11.88
CA SER A 2 -11.43 -2.10 -11.90
C SER A 2 -9.94 -2.04 -12.21
N ARG A 3 -9.48 -0.97 -12.87
CA ARG A 3 -8.08 -0.78 -13.21
C ARG A 3 -7.37 -0.07 -12.05
N LEU A 4 -6.30 -0.68 -11.55
CA LEU A 4 -5.44 -0.06 -10.55
C LEU A 4 -4.38 0.82 -11.23
N ILE A 5 -4.28 2.08 -10.84
CA ILE A 5 -3.32 3.05 -11.36
C ILE A 5 -2.59 3.68 -10.17
N TRP A 6 -1.26 3.77 -10.26
CA TRP A 6 -0.43 4.45 -9.27
C TRP A 6 -0.14 5.87 -9.72
N THR A 7 -0.22 6.82 -8.81
CA THR A 7 0.32 8.16 -9.06
C THR A 7 1.86 8.11 -9.05
N PRO A 8 2.55 9.04 -9.72
CA PRO A 8 4.01 9.12 -9.68
C PRO A 8 4.54 9.25 -8.25
N ALA A 9 3.87 10.04 -7.40
CA ALA A 9 4.23 10.19 -5.99
C ALA A 9 4.12 8.87 -5.21
N ALA A 10 3.03 8.12 -5.38
CA ALA A 10 2.86 6.84 -4.70
C ALA A 10 3.91 5.81 -5.12
N LEU A 11 4.32 5.80 -6.40
CA LEU A 11 5.41 4.94 -6.87
C LEU A 11 6.76 5.33 -6.23
N ALA A 12 7.06 6.63 -6.16
CA ALA A 12 8.26 7.14 -5.51
C ALA A 12 8.31 6.80 -4.01
N ASP A 13 7.17 6.85 -3.31
CA ASP A 13 7.07 6.47 -1.91
C ASP A 13 7.35 4.99 -1.67
N VAL A 14 6.76 4.09 -2.48
CA VAL A 14 7.05 2.65 -2.39
C VAL A 14 8.55 2.39 -2.61
N GLU A 15 9.16 3.07 -3.58
CA GLU A 15 10.58 2.93 -3.86
C GLU A 15 11.44 3.42 -2.69
N ARG A 16 11.12 4.59 -2.13
CA ARG A 16 11.81 5.17 -0.97
C ARG A 16 11.73 4.25 0.25
N LEU A 17 10.55 3.70 0.55
CA LEU A 17 10.35 2.75 1.64
C LEU A 17 11.13 1.45 1.42
N HIS A 18 11.14 0.93 0.20
CA HIS A 18 11.93 -0.25 -0.16
C HIS A 18 13.43 0.00 0.05
N ARG A 19 13.98 1.13 -0.46
CA ARG A 19 15.40 1.47 -0.29
C ARG A 19 15.76 1.59 1.19
N PHE A 20 14.91 2.23 1.99
CA PHE A 20 15.10 2.35 3.44
C PHE A 20 15.18 0.98 4.12
N LEU A 21 14.20 0.10 3.89
CA LEU A 21 14.20 -1.24 4.48
C LEU A 21 15.38 -2.08 3.98
N ASN A 22 15.70 -2.02 2.70
CA ASN A 22 16.77 -2.81 2.10
C ASN A 22 18.15 -2.42 2.64
N SER A 23 18.35 -1.18 3.10
CA SER A 23 19.57 -0.75 3.77
C SER A 23 19.76 -1.38 5.16
N ARG A 24 18.69 -1.91 5.77
CA ARG A 24 18.68 -2.45 7.14
C ARG A 24 18.49 -3.97 7.16
N ASP A 25 17.50 -4.46 6.44
CA ASP A 25 17.14 -5.87 6.30
C ASP A 25 16.52 -6.11 4.91
N ARG A 26 17.28 -6.78 4.05
CA ARG A 26 16.87 -7.15 2.69
C ARG A 26 15.66 -8.07 2.67
N GLU A 27 15.54 -8.99 3.62
CA GLU A 27 14.39 -9.90 3.70
C GLU A 27 13.14 -9.16 4.19
N ALA A 28 13.28 -8.22 5.12
CA ALA A 28 12.18 -7.32 5.47
C ALA A 28 11.70 -6.51 4.27
N ALA A 29 12.61 -5.95 3.47
CA ALA A 29 12.25 -5.21 2.26
C ALA A 29 11.44 -6.07 1.27
N LYS A 30 11.87 -7.33 1.04
CA LYS A 30 11.13 -8.29 0.21
C LYS A 30 9.75 -8.60 0.77
N ARG A 31 9.64 -8.83 2.09
CA ARG A 31 8.35 -9.09 2.74
C ARG A 31 7.41 -7.87 2.65
N ALA A 32 7.92 -6.66 2.79
CA ALA A 32 7.14 -5.42 2.70
C ALA A 32 6.52 -5.26 1.30
N VAL A 33 7.34 -5.42 0.25
CA VAL A 33 6.85 -5.34 -1.14
C VAL A 33 5.79 -6.41 -1.42
N ARG A 34 5.96 -7.63 -0.89
CA ARG A 34 4.94 -8.69 -1.02
C ARG A 34 3.62 -8.30 -0.33
N ALA A 35 3.69 -7.76 0.89
CA ALA A 35 2.52 -7.30 1.63
C ALA A 35 1.78 -6.19 0.88
N ILE A 36 2.50 -5.17 0.41
CA ILE A 36 1.93 -4.06 -0.38
C ILE A 36 1.22 -4.60 -1.63
N ARG A 37 1.88 -5.46 -2.42
CA ARG A 37 1.29 -6.02 -3.65
C ARG A 37 0.03 -6.85 -3.36
N ALA A 38 0.04 -7.64 -2.30
CA ALA A 38 -1.12 -8.44 -1.89
C ALA A 38 -2.30 -7.55 -1.47
N GLY A 39 -2.06 -6.55 -0.62
CA GLY A 39 -3.09 -5.64 -0.15
C GLY A 39 -3.68 -4.78 -1.27
N VAL A 40 -2.85 -4.33 -2.20
CA VAL A 40 -3.28 -3.53 -3.36
C VAL A 40 -4.10 -4.35 -4.35
N ARG A 41 -3.78 -5.64 -4.55
CA ARG A 41 -4.52 -6.49 -5.50
C ARG A 41 -6.00 -6.60 -5.13
N ILE A 42 -6.33 -6.61 -3.83
CA ILE A 42 -7.72 -6.65 -3.33
C ILE A 42 -8.51 -5.44 -3.83
N LEU A 43 -7.87 -4.27 -3.99
CA LEU A 43 -8.55 -3.05 -4.43
C LEU A 43 -9.09 -3.15 -5.87
N ALA A 44 -8.50 -4.00 -6.71
CA ALA A 44 -9.01 -4.23 -8.07
C ALA A 44 -10.38 -4.94 -8.07
N GLU A 45 -10.63 -5.75 -7.04
CA GLU A 45 -11.86 -6.51 -6.82
C GLU A 45 -12.87 -5.72 -5.96
N GLN A 46 -12.39 -5.02 -4.93
CA GLN A 46 -13.20 -4.26 -3.98
C GLN A 46 -12.66 -2.83 -3.78
N PRO A 47 -12.92 -1.89 -4.71
CA PRO A 47 -12.37 -0.53 -4.63
C PRO A 47 -12.77 0.26 -3.38
N ARG A 48 -13.92 -0.08 -2.78
CA ARG A 48 -14.49 0.61 -1.62
C ARG A 48 -14.23 -0.09 -0.27
N ILE A 49 -13.30 -1.05 -0.23
CA ILE A 49 -13.00 -1.80 1.01
C ILE A 49 -12.27 -0.95 2.07
N GLY A 50 -11.59 0.12 1.64
CA GLY A 50 -10.92 1.06 2.55
C GLY A 50 -11.89 1.94 3.33
N ARG A 51 -11.42 2.48 4.45
CA ARG A 51 -12.15 3.47 5.26
C ARG A 51 -12.06 4.84 4.58
N ALA A 52 -13.16 5.59 4.52
CA ALA A 52 -13.10 6.99 4.06
C ALA A 52 -12.20 7.79 5.02
N ILE A 53 -11.33 8.63 4.47
CA ILE A 53 -10.41 9.45 5.27
C ILE A 53 -11.20 10.60 5.93
N ASP A 54 -12.17 11.14 5.20
CA ASP A 54 -13.10 12.17 5.64
C ASP A 54 -14.51 11.79 5.15
N ASP A 55 -15.53 12.10 5.97
CA ASP A 55 -16.93 11.88 5.61
C ASP A 55 -17.36 12.80 4.46
N ASP A 56 -16.73 13.97 4.33
CA ASP A 56 -16.98 14.94 3.25
C ASP A 56 -16.21 14.60 1.96
N GLU A 57 -15.22 13.70 2.01
CA GLU A 57 -14.40 13.26 0.87
C GLU A 57 -14.44 11.73 0.66
N PRO A 58 -15.61 11.15 0.29
CA PRO A 58 -15.82 9.69 0.29
C PRO A 58 -15.00 8.91 -0.75
N ASP A 59 -14.40 9.61 -1.71
CA ASP A 59 -13.53 9.06 -2.75
C ASP A 59 -12.11 8.82 -2.25
N PHE A 60 -11.65 9.56 -1.24
CA PHE A 60 -10.34 9.35 -0.63
C PHE A 60 -10.46 8.33 0.51
N ARG A 61 -9.76 7.21 0.34
CA ARG A 61 -9.86 6.07 1.26
C ARG A 61 -8.48 5.59 1.68
N GLU A 62 -8.39 5.23 2.95
CA GLU A 62 -7.22 4.56 3.50
C GLU A 62 -7.42 3.04 3.55
N TRP A 63 -6.36 2.33 3.22
CA TRP A 63 -6.31 0.87 3.25
C TRP A 63 -5.07 0.41 4.00
N LEU A 64 -5.27 -0.09 5.22
CA LEU A 64 -4.18 -0.51 6.09
C LEU A 64 -3.65 -1.87 5.65
N ILE A 65 -2.39 -1.88 5.21
CA ILE A 65 -1.64 -3.11 4.90
C ILE A 65 -0.74 -3.43 6.08
N ARG A 66 -1.13 -4.41 6.90
CA ARG A 66 -0.34 -4.81 8.06
C ARG A 66 1.00 -5.39 7.63
N PHE A 67 2.09 -4.90 8.24
CA PHE A 67 3.44 -5.36 7.99
C PHE A 67 4.30 -5.27 9.25
N GLY A 68 5.13 -6.30 9.50
CA GLY A 68 5.97 -6.36 10.69
C GLY A 68 5.21 -6.85 11.93
N GLY A 69 5.87 -6.79 13.08
CA GLY A 69 5.34 -7.28 14.36
C GLY A 69 4.66 -6.23 15.23
N SER A 70 4.76 -4.94 14.90
CA SER A 70 4.35 -3.84 15.77
C SER A 70 3.08 -3.09 15.37
N GLY A 71 2.33 -3.60 14.38
CA GLY A 71 1.05 -3.01 13.95
C GLY A 71 1.21 -1.95 12.89
#